data_AF-A0A3D0VH46-F1
#
_entry.id   AF-A0A3D0VH46-F1
#
_cell.length_a   1.000
_cell.length_b   1.000
_cell.length_c   1.000
_cell.angle_alpha   90.00
_cell.angle_beta   90.00
_cell.angle_gamma   90.00
#
_symmetry.space_group_name_H-M   'P 1'
#
loop_
_entity.id
_entity.type
_entity.pdbx_description
1 polymer ?
#
loop_
_entity_poly.entity_id
_entity_poly.type
_entity_poly.pdbx_seq_one_letter_code
_entity_poly.pdbx_strand_id
1 'polypeptide(L)'
;MSNEALKMRGHVHGTKDAKRVAIGSGVGAVIETYDFIGFGTAAALYFGTAFFPTGDPVTGTLAAFATLGVGFAARPIGGIIGGHLGDKLGRKP
;
A
#
# COMPACT_ATOMS: atom_id res chain seq x y z
N MET A 1 29.37 -22.43 19.60
CA MET A 1 29.39 -21.70 18.31
C MET A 1 28.37 -20.55 18.21
N SER A 2 27.83 -20.01 19.31
CA SER A 2 26.73 -19.02 19.24
C SER A 2 27.13 -17.55 19.52
N ASN A 3 28.17 -17.29 20.31
CA ASN A 3 28.54 -15.92 20.72
C ASN A 3 29.55 -15.23 19.79
N GLU A 4 30.45 -15.99 19.16
CA GLU A 4 31.43 -15.48 18.18
C GLU A 4 30.74 -14.96 16.91
N ALA A 5 29.71 -15.66 16.43
CA ALA A 5 28.94 -15.25 15.25
C ALA A 5 28.14 -13.96 15.48
N LEU A 6 27.65 -13.74 16.72
CA LEU A 6 27.01 -12.48 17.12
C LEU A 6 28.02 -11.33 17.25
N LYS A 7 29.26 -11.63 17.64
CA LYS A 7 30.34 -10.63 17.76
C LYS A 7 30.88 -10.16 16.40
N MET A 8 30.87 -11.03 15.39
CA MET A 8 31.24 -10.68 14.01
C MET A 8 30.21 -9.77 13.32
N ARG A 9 28.95 -9.80 13.76
CA ARG A 9 27.95 -8.79 13.39
C ARG A 9 28.16 -7.57 14.28
N GLY A 10 29.13 -6.72 13.94
CA GLY A 10 29.38 -5.46 14.64
C GLY A 10 28.08 -4.67 14.87
N HIS A 11 28.07 -3.78 15.87
CA HIS A 11 26.89 -2.98 16.24
C HIS A 11 26.17 -2.46 14.99
N VAL A 12 24.90 -2.84 14.82
CA VAL A 12 24.03 -2.29 13.79
C VAL A 12 23.79 -0.83 14.16
N HIS A 13 24.68 0.05 13.69
CA HIS A 13 24.47 1.48 13.80
C HIS A 13 23.34 1.80 12.83
N GLY A 14 22.14 2.02 13.36
CA GLY A 14 21.02 2.52 12.57
C GLY A 14 21.47 3.75 11.81
N THR A 15 21.20 3.80 10.50
CA THR A 15 21.56 4.97 9.69
C THR A 15 20.90 6.20 10.31
N LYS A 16 21.53 7.38 10.22
CA LYS A 16 20.93 8.63 10.74
C LYS A 16 19.52 8.87 10.16
N ASP A 17 19.26 8.30 8.99
CA ASP A 17 18.00 8.38 8.26
C ASP A 17 16.96 7.34 8.68
N ALA A 18 17.27 6.36 9.53
CA ALA A 18 16.35 5.29 9.90
C ALA A 18 15.00 5.83 10.43
N LYS A 19 15.04 6.91 11.23
CA LYS A 19 13.83 7.58 11.73
C LYS A 19 13.04 8.25 10.60
N ARG A 20 13.72 8.86 9.63
CA ARG A 20 13.11 9.50 8.46
C ARG A 20 12.44 8.47 7.57
N VAL A 21 13.11 7.35 7.29
CA VAL A 21 12.57 6.23 6.52
C VAL A 21 11.36 5.63 7.21
N ALA A 22 11.44 5.34 8.51
CA ALA A 22 10.32 4.78 9.26
C ALA A 22 9.08 5.70 9.23
N ILE A 23 9.26 7.01 9.42
CA ILE A 23 8.17 7.98 9.33
C ILE A 23 7.64 8.07 7.89
N GLY A 24 8.52 8.15 6.88
CA GLY A 24 8.12 8.23 5.47
C GLY A 24 7.31 7.01 5.02
N SER A 25 7.78 5.81 5.35
CA SER A 25 7.05 4.56 5.08
C SER A 25 5.74 4.48 5.87
N GLY A 26 5.74 4.94 7.12
CA GLY A 26 4.53 4.97 7.95
C GLY A 26 3.46 5.91 7.39
N VAL A 27 3.82 7.13 7.02
CA VAL A 27 2.90 8.10 6.40
C VAL A 27 2.35 7.56 5.09
N GLY A 28 3.21 6.97 4.24
CA GLY A 28 2.77 6.31 3.01
C GLY A 28 1.74 5.22 3.27
N ALA A 29 1.99 4.33 4.23
CA ALA A 29 1.06 3.27 4.62
C ALA A 29 -0.26 3.81 5.18
N VAL A 30 -0.23 4.91 5.93
CA VAL A 30 -1.43 5.57 6.45
C VAL A 30 -2.26 6.16 5.32
N ILE A 31 -1.64 6.88 4.37
CA ILE A 31 -2.34 7.46 3.21
C ILE A 31 -2.98 6.35 2.38
N GLU A 32 -2.23 5.30 2.09
CA GLU A 32 -2.73 4.15 1.36
C GLU A 32 -3.93 3.53 2.09
N THR A 33 -3.81 3.26 3.39
CA THR A 33 -4.91 2.68 4.18
C THR A 33 -6.13 3.61 4.23
N TYR A 34 -5.91 4.91 4.36
CA TYR A 34 -6.98 5.92 4.37
C TYR A 34 -7.77 5.91 3.06
N ASP A 35 -7.08 5.92 1.92
CA ASP A 35 -7.72 5.90 0.60
C ASP A 35 -8.54 4.63 0.38
N PHE A 36 -8.01 3.45 0.74
CA PHE A 36 -8.74 2.19 0.61
C PHE A 36 -9.99 2.12 1.48
N ILE A 37 -9.92 2.62 2.72
CA ILE A 37 -11.09 2.66 3.62
C ILE A 37 -12.12 3.68 3.12
N GLY A 38 -11.67 4.86 2.70
CA GLY A 38 -12.53 5.91 2.18
C GLY A 38 -13.26 5.47 0.92
N PHE A 39 -12.52 4.94 -0.05
CA PHE A 39 -13.08 4.40 -1.29
C PHE A 39 -14.02 3.22 -0.99
N GLY A 40 -13.63 2.28 -0.12
CA GLY A 40 -14.47 1.13 0.22
C GLY A 40 -15.78 1.52 0.89
N THR A 41 -15.74 2.49 1.81
CA THR A 41 -16.95 3.04 2.45
C THR A 41 -17.84 3.72 1.42
N ALA A 42 -17.25 4.51 0.51
CA ALA A 42 -18.00 5.16 -0.55
C ALA A 42 -18.57 4.16 -1.58
N ALA A 43 -17.85 3.08 -1.88
CA ALA A 43 -18.31 1.99 -2.73
C ALA A 43 -19.53 1.28 -2.15
N ALA A 44 -19.52 1.05 -0.84
CA ALA A 44 -20.62 0.41 -0.12
C ALA A 44 -21.88 1.26 -0.05
N LEU A 45 -21.74 2.59 0.07
CA LEU A 45 -22.86 3.48 0.41
C LEU A 45 -23.35 4.36 -0.76
N TYR A 46 -22.47 4.74 -1.69
CA TYR A 46 -22.76 5.81 -2.65
C TYR A 46 -22.46 5.45 -4.10
N PHE A 47 -21.36 4.75 -4.40
CA PHE A 47 -20.92 4.58 -5.79
C PHE A 47 -21.83 3.69 -6.63
N GLY A 48 -22.51 2.72 -6.00
CA GLY A 48 -23.49 1.90 -6.70
C GLY A 48 -24.55 2.73 -7.38
N THR A 49 -25.16 3.69 -6.68
CA THR A 49 -26.21 4.56 -7.25
C THR A 49 -25.64 5.73 -8.06
N ALA A 50 -24.48 6.27 -7.66
CA ALA A 50 -23.90 7.44 -8.31
C ALA A 50 -23.26 7.13 -9.69
N PHE A 51 -22.63 5.96 -9.83
CA PHE A 51 -21.87 5.61 -11.04
C PHE A 51 -22.40 4.37 -11.76
N PHE A 52 -23.12 3.49 -11.06
CA PHE A 52 -23.69 2.26 -11.63
C PHE A 52 -25.22 2.17 -11.42
N PRO A 53 -26.01 3.18 -11.84
CA PRO A 53 -27.45 3.15 -11.68
C PRO A 53 -28.07 2.03 -12.54
N THR A 54 -28.19 0.84 -11.96
CA THR A 54 -28.79 -0.34 -12.56
C THR A 54 -30.21 -0.53 -12.02
N GLY A 55 -31.06 -1.25 -12.76
CA GLY A 55 -32.40 -1.62 -12.28
C GLY A 55 -32.39 -2.53 -11.05
N ASP A 56 -31.27 -3.23 -10.80
CA ASP A 56 -31.01 -4.02 -9.60
C ASP A 56 -29.92 -3.38 -8.74
N PRO A 57 -30.21 -2.96 -7.48
CA PRO A 57 -29.24 -2.35 -6.58
C PRO A 57 -28.03 -3.23 -6.22
N VAL A 58 -28.19 -4.56 -6.24
CA VAL A 58 -27.12 -5.50 -5.89
C VAL A 58 -26.01 -5.44 -6.94
N THR A 59 -26.40 -5.47 -8.22
CA THR A 59 -25.47 -5.40 -9.35
C THR A 59 -24.64 -4.11 -9.34
N GLY A 60 -25.26 -2.95 -9.07
CA GLY A 60 -24.56 -1.67 -8.99
C GLY A 60 -23.54 -1.62 -7.84
N THR A 61 -23.91 -2.19 -6.68
CA THR A 61 -23.00 -2.31 -5.53
C THR A 61 -21.83 -3.24 -5.83
N LEU A 62 -22.09 -4.36 -6.50
CA LEU A 62 -21.04 -5.31 -6.90
C LEU A 62 -20.06 -4.67 -7.89
N ALA A 63 -20.55 -3.87 -8.85
CA ALA A 63 -19.71 -3.12 -9.77
C ALA A 63 -18.85 -2.06 -9.06
N ALA A 64 -19.40 -1.37 -8.05
CA ALA A 64 -18.64 -0.44 -7.22
C ALA A 64 -17.50 -1.14 -6.46
N PHE A 65 -17.76 -2.30 -5.86
CA PHE A 65 -16.71 -3.11 -5.21
C PHE A 65 -15.73 -3.72 -6.20
N ALA A 66 -16.16 -4.07 -7.41
CA ALA A 66 -15.25 -4.53 -8.46
C ALA A 66 -14.23 -3.44 -8.82
N THR A 67 -14.65 -2.17 -8.84
CA THR A 67 -13.76 -1.02 -9.05
C THR A 67 -12.73 -0.90 -7.91
N LEU A 68 -13.14 -1.08 -6.65
CA LEU A 68 -12.21 -1.18 -5.52
C LEU A 68 -11.21 -2.34 -5.72
N GLY A 69 -11.70 -3.49 -6.20
CA GLY A 69 -10.89 -4.68 -6.52
C GLY A 69 -9.81 -4.41 -7.57
N VAL A 70 -10.09 -3.59 -8.59
CA VAL A 70 -9.09 -3.15 -9.57
C VAL A 70 -7.96 -2.38 -8.89
N GLY A 71 -8.26 -1.52 -7.91
CA GLY A 71 -7.26 -0.83 -7.10
C GLY A 71 -6.33 -1.78 -6.34
N PHE A 72 -6.87 -2.88 -5.80
CA PHE A 72 -6.05 -3.93 -5.18
C PHE A 72 -5.15 -4.65 -6.21
N ALA A 73 -5.67 -4.95 -7.40
CA ALA A 73 -4.89 -5.57 -8.46
C ALA A 73 -3.76 -4.66 -8.98
N ALA A 74 -3.90 -3.35 -8.87
CA ALA A 74 -2.85 -2.39 -9.21
C ALA A 74 -1.66 -2.43 -8.23
N ARG A 75 -1.84 -2.88 -6.98
CA ARG A 75 -0.76 -2.91 -5.97
C ARG A 75 0.43 -3.80 -6.35
N PRO A 76 0.24 -5.07 -6.78
CA PRO A 76 1.34 -5.87 -7.32
C PRO A 76 2.10 -5.17 -8.43
N ILE A 77 1.39 -4.50 -9.34
CA ILE A 77 1.98 -3.78 -10.48
C ILE A 77 2.84 -2.62 -9.96
N GLY A 78 2.30 -1.82 -9.04
CA GLY A 78 3.04 -0.75 -8.37
C GLY A 78 4.28 -1.25 -7.62
N GLY A 79 4.17 -2.40 -6.96
CA GLY A 79 5.29 -3.05 -6.28
C GLY A 79 6.39 -3.54 -7.23
N ILE A 80 6.03 -4.12 -8.36
CA ILE A 80 6.98 -4.53 -9.40
C ILE A 80 7.72 -3.32 -9.96
N ILE A 81 6.98 -2.28 -10.35
CA ILE A 81 7.55 -1.06 -10.94
C ILE A 81 8.40 -0.31 -9.91
N GLY A 82 7.85 -0.08 -8.71
CA GLY A 82 8.53 0.62 -7.62
C GLY A 82 9.75 -0.15 -7.10
N GLY A 83 9.68 -1.48 -7.04
CA GLY A 83 10.80 -2.35 -6.73
C GLY A 83 11.91 -2.25 -7.77
N HIS A 84 11.56 -2.37 -9.05
CA HIS A 84 12.51 -2.25 -10.16
C HIS A 84 13.21 -0.87 -10.18
N LEU A 85 12.44 0.21 -9.96
CA LEU A 85 12.98 1.56 -9.86
C LEU A 85 13.88 1.72 -8.62
N GLY A 86 13.47 1.17 -7.47
CA GLY A 86 14.25 1.21 -6.24
C GLY A 86 15.58 0.45 -6.36
N ASP A 87 15.61 -0.63 -7.15
CA ASP A 87 16.82 -1.41 -7.42
C ASP A 87 17.75 -0.73 -8.44
N LYS A 88 17.20 0.03 -9.41
CA LYS A 88 17.99 0.76 -10.42
C LYS A 88 18.49 2.14 -9.97
N LEU A 89 17.65 2.92 -9.29
CA LEU A 89 17.93 4.32 -8.93
C LEU A 89 18.44 4.48 -7.50
N GLY A 90 18.39 3.41 -6.71
CA GLY A 90 18.69 3.43 -5.28
C GLY A 90 17.51 3.92 -4.44
N ARG A 91 17.33 3.31 -3.27
CA ARG A 91 16.28 3.68 -2.31
C ARG A 91 16.73 4.96 -1.59
N LYS A 92 16.15 6.11 -1.97
CA LYS A 92 16.37 7.36 -1.23
C LYS A 92 15.73 7.30 0.16
N PRO A 93 16.40 7.78 1.22
CA PRO A 93 15.78 8.05 2.51
C PRO A 93 14.89 9.31 2.52
#